data_AF-A0A836SFY7-F1
#
_entry.id   AF-A0A836SFY7-F1
#
_cell.length_a   1.000
_cell.length_b   1.000
_cell.length_c   1.000
_cell.angle_alpha   90.00
_cell.angle_beta   90.00
_cell.angle_gamma   90.00
#
_symmetry.space_group_name_H-M   'P 1'
#
loop_
_entity.id
_entity.type
_entity.pdbx_description
1 polymer ?
#
loop_
_entity_poly.entity_id
_entity_poly.type
_entity_poly.pdbx_seq_one_letter_code
_entity_poly.pdbx_strand_id
1 'polypeptide(L)'
;MTGNSWEKSLNQKEPHPIYLAAFWNAKSVYRYFTLLFCNKFIMSHSFDENNYNLICSLAQKVERVNTFDLNGNFLIFNKFFTIPFCKSEKIFQGQKVGIFQGTFDPPTKVHLQFAEETLKYVDILMIYPTNRNSKKYPVSLHHRVAMIRFGLATNFSDRIVVLKCTRQPSFPDFIRGCQTWFKGEYFICQGIDKFFDLPWFLDRNHPGYFIRKIPHIVKNSKELKYYDVVNNMIDNQVVWLECNVIHNSDIRSSDVRTLLGFQYYYRAKEHLRNSVYDYIIQEDLYHE
;
A
#
# COMPACT_ATOMS: atom_id res chain seq x y z
N MET A 1 57.87 -45.52 -0.39
CA MET A 1 57.01 -45.80 0.78
C MET A 1 57.46 -44.89 1.92
N THR A 2 56.52 -44.49 2.80
CA THR A 2 56.59 -43.54 3.94
C THR A 2 56.63 -42.06 3.53
N GLY A 3 55.62 -41.20 3.69
CA GLY A 3 54.39 -41.23 4.49
C GLY A 3 54.48 -40.22 5.65
N ASN A 4 54.24 -38.93 5.38
CA ASN A 4 54.37 -37.82 6.35
C ASN A 4 53.11 -37.65 7.23
N SER A 5 53.34 -37.37 8.52
CA SER A 5 52.41 -37.49 9.64
C SER A 5 51.60 -36.23 10.00
N TRP A 6 51.02 -35.51 9.04
CA TRP A 6 50.30 -34.24 9.33
C TRP A 6 48.79 -34.26 9.13
N GLU A 7 48.19 -35.36 8.67
CA GLU A 7 46.74 -35.42 8.34
C GLU A 7 45.79 -35.83 9.49
N LYS A 8 46.23 -35.80 10.75
CA LYS A 8 45.33 -36.13 11.88
C LYS A 8 45.29 -35.02 12.94
N SER A 9 44.65 -33.88 12.63
CA SER A 9 44.00 -33.04 13.65
C SER A 9 42.97 -32.01 13.14
N LEU A 10 42.50 -32.08 11.89
CA LEU A 10 41.41 -31.21 11.41
C LEU A 10 40.07 -31.94 11.45
N ASN A 11 39.58 -32.21 12.65
CA ASN A 11 38.17 -32.48 12.87
C ASN A 11 37.74 -31.88 14.22
N GLN A 12 36.65 -31.12 14.17
CA GLN A 12 35.93 -30.48 15.28
C GLN A 12 36.51 -29.18 15.84
N LYS A 13 36.12 -28.07 15.21
CA LYS A 13 35.60 -26.86 15.88
C LYS A 13 34.92 -26.00 14.82
N GLU A 14 33.61 -25.78 14.97
CA GLU A 14 32.91 -24.78 14.15
C GLU A 14 33.60 -23.41 14.32
N PRO A 15 33.79 -22.64 13.23
CA PRO A 15 34.47 -21.36 13.32
C PRO A 15 33.65 -20.39 14.19
N HIS A 16 34.30 -19.81 15.19
CA HIS A 16 33.71 -18.81 16.08
C HIS A 16 33.22 -17.59 15.25
N PRO A 17 32.01 -17.05 15.48
CA PRO A 17 31.38 -16.02 14.61
C PRO A 17 32.19 -14.74 14.40
N ILE A 18 33.21 -14.49 15.22
CA ILE A 18 34.15 -13.38 15.08
C ILE A 18 35.07 -13.56 13.85
N TYR A 19 35.38 -14.79 13.44
CA TYR A 19 36.24 -15.04 12.28
C TYR A 19 35.54 -14.83 10.93
N LEU A 20 34.20 -14.85 10.89
CA LEU A 20 33.43 -14.51 9.69
C LEU A 20 33.30 -13.00 9.46
N ALA A 21 33.51 -12.18 10.50
CA ALA A 21 33.43 -10.72 10.41
C ALA A 21 34.63 -10.08 9.68
N ALA A 22 35.76 -10.79 9.57
CA ALA A 22 36.97 -10.28 8.92
C ALA A 22 36.85 -10.13 7.39
N PHE A 23 35.82 -10.72 6.77
CA PHE A 23 35.61 -10.69 5.32
C PHE A 23 34.44 -9.81 4.86
N TRP A 24 33.75 -9.14 5.79
CA TRP A 24 32.55 -8.36 5.49
C TRP A 24 32.80 -6.88 5.79
N ASN A 25 32.39 -5.99 4.88
CA ASN A 25 32.47 -4.56 5.17
C ASN A 25 31.58 -4.22 6.39
N ALA A 26 31.97 -3.19 7.15
CA ALA A 26 31.30 -2.81 8.40
C ALA A 26 29.78 -2.54 8.26
N LYS A 27 29.33 -2.09 7.08
CA LYS A 27 27.91 -1.85 6.75
C LYS A 27 27.12 -3.17 6.63
N SER A 28 27.73 -4.21 6.07
CA SER A 28 27.12 -5.54 5.95
C SER A 28 27.03 -6.25 7.30
N VAL A 29 28.07 -6.10 8.14
CA VAL A 29 28.07 -6.60 9.52
C VAL A 29 26.99 -5.89 10.35
N TYR A 30 26.91 -4.57 10.28
CA TYR A 30 25.89 -3.79 10.97
C TYR A 30 24.46 -4.18 10.56
N ARG A 31 24.21 -4.38 9.26
CA ARG A 31 22.92 -4.86 8.74
C ARG A 31 22.55 -6.23 9.30
N TYR A 32 23.49 -7.17 9.30
CA TYR A 32 23.28 -8.53 9.80
C TYR A 32 22.96 -8.55 11.31
N PHE A 33 23.72 -7.79 12.11
CA PHE A 33 23.46 -7.65 13.55
C PHE A 33 22.15 -6.94 13.85
N THR A 34 21.77 -5.93 13.07
CA THR A 34 20.48 -5.24 13.25
C THR A 34 19.31 -6.21 12.98
N LEU A 35 19.40 -7.04 11.93
CA LEU A 35 18.38 -8.05 11.62
C LEU A 35 18.29 -9.13 12.71
N LEU A 36 19.43 -9.64 13.18
CA LEU A 36 19.49 -10.61 14.27
C LEU A 36 18.95 -10.04 15.58
N PHE A 37 19.30 -8.79 15.91
CA PHE A 37 18.83 -8.11 17.10
C PHE A 37 17.33 -7.88 17.04
N CYS A 38 16.80 -7.35 15.93
CA CYS A 38 15.35 -7.20 15.75
C CYS A 38 14.64 -8.55 15.92
N ASN A 39 15.06 -9.60 15.22
CA ASN A 39 14.43 -10.92 15.33
C ASN A 39 14.47 -11.49 16.75
N LYS A 40 15.61 -11.41 17.46
CA LYS A 40 15.70 -11.89 18.85
C LYS A 40 14.91 -11.02 19.83
N PHE A 41 14.94 -9.71 19.69
CA PHE A 41 14.24 -8.76 20.55
C PHE A 41 12.71 -8.95 20.41
N ILE A 42 12.23 -9.07 19.18
CA ILE A 42 10.83 -9.35 18.84
C ILE A 42 10.35 -10.69 19.40
N MET A 43 11.19 -11.73 19.35
CA MET A 43 10.84 -13.07 19.88
C MET A 43 10.82 -13.14 21.42
N SER A 44 11.36 -12.13 22.13
CA SER A 44 11.60 -12.20 23.58
C SER A 44 10.83 -11.19 24.42
N HIS A 45 10.13 -10.22 23.81
CA HIS A 45 9.44 -9.14 24.52
C HIS A 45 7.99 -8.97 24.04
N SER A 46 7.09 -8.59 24.96
CA SER A 46 5.75 -8.16 24.58
C SER A 46 5.84 -6.92 23.69
N PHE A 47 5.26 -6.99 22.49
CA PHE A 47 5.17 -5.84 21.61
C PHE A 47 4.33 -4.76 22.31
N ASP A 48 4.88 -3.57 22.53
CA ASP A 48 4.14 -2.41 23.02
C ASP A 48 4.45 -1.21 22.12
N GLU A 49 3.82 -0.06 22.38
CA GLU A 49 3.97 1.13 21.54
C GLU A 49 5.42 1.64 21.51
N ASN A 50 6.18 1.46 22.59
CA ASN A 50 7.60 1.83 22.66
C ASN A 50 8.47 0.90 21.82
N ASN A 51 8.21 -0.40 21.88
CA ASN A 51 8.89 -1.42 21.09
C ASN A 51 8.56 -1.28 19.59
N TYR A 52 7.31 -0.94 19.23
CA TYR A 52 6.90 -0.66 17.86
C TYR A 52 7.67 0.52 17.25
N ASN A 53 7.78 1.63 17.99
CA ASN A 53 8.50 2.82 17.54
C ASN A 53 10.01 2.54 17.37
N LEU A 54 10.61 1.79 18.29
CA LEU A 54 12.00 1.36 18.20
C LEU A 54 12.24 0.47 16.96
N ILE A 55 11.39 -0.53 16.73
CA ILE A 55 11.48 -1.43 15.57
C ILE A 55 11.29 -0.65 14.26
N CYS A 56 10.34 0.29 14.21
CA CYS A 56 10.18 1.19 13.07
C CYS A 56 11.46 2.01 12.80
N SER A 57 12.09 2.55 13.84
CA SER A 57 13.33 3.34 13.71
C SER A 57 14.51 2.50 13.22
N LEU A 58 14.60 1.24 13.67
CA LEU A 58 15.62 0.30 13.23
C LEU A 58 15.36 -0.17 11.80
N ALA A 59 14.12 -0.50 11.46
CA ALA A 59 13.71 -0.95 10.14
C ALA A 59 13.91 0.12 9.05
N GLN A 60 13.84 1.42 9.38
CA GLN A 60 14.20 2.49 8.45
C GLN A 60 15.67 2.46 8.00
N LYS A 61 16.56 1.82 8.78
CA LYS A 61 17.99 1.68 8.47
C LYS A 61 18.32 0.40 7.71
N VAL A 62 17.38 -0.53 7.59
CA VAL A 62 17.55 -1.81 6.88
C VAL A 62 16.69 -1.81 5.62
N GLU A 63 17.11 -2.51 4.57
CA GLU A 63 16.34 -2.59 3.31
C GLU A 63 15.01 -3.33 3.49
N ARG A 64 14.96 -4.30 4.42
CA ARG A 64 13.77 -5.10 4.72
C ARG A 64 13.86 -5.70 6.12
N VAL A 65 12.78 -5.61 6.89
CA VAL A 65 12.57 -6.31 8.17
C VAL A 65 11.19 -6.96 8.10
N ASN A 66 11.12 -8.26 8.39
CA ASN A 66 9.86 -8.98 8.54
C ASN A 66 9.61 -9.15 10.04
N THR A 67 8.42 -8.83 10.55
CA THR A 67 8.05 -8.99 11.97
C THR A 67 6.55 -9.27 12.07
N PHE A 68 6.00 -9.35 13.29
CA PHE A 68 4.57 -9.40 13.54
C PHE A 68 4.12 -8.15 14.33
N ASP A 69 2.85 -7.77 14.23
CA ASP A 69 2.22 -6.77 15.10
C ASP A 69 1.65 -7.42 16.38
N LEU A 70 1.08 -6.58 17.25
CA LEU A 70 0.42 -6.96 18.50
C LEU A 70 -0.70 -8.01 18.34
N ASN A 71 -1.31 -8.09 17.17
CA ASN A 71 -2.39 -9.01 16.86
C ASN A 71 -1.89 -10.28 16.14
N GLY A 72 -0.57 -10.43 16.00
CA GLY A 72 0.06 -11.53 15.26
C GLY A 72 -0.02 -11.39 13.74
N ASN A 73 -0.25 -10.18 13.22
CA ASN A 73 -0.24 -9.90 11.79
C ASN A 73 1.20 -9.72 11.32
N PHE A 74 1.57 -10.38 10.22
CA PHE A 74 2.91 -10.25 9.66
C PHE A 74 3.12 -8.84 9.09
N LEU A 75 4.07 -8.09 9.62
CA LEU A 75 4.49 -6.79 9.15
C LEU A 75 5.73 -6.94 8.27
N ILE A 76 5.64 -6.52 7.01
CA ILE A 76 6.84 -6.26 6.20
C ILE A 76 7.16 -4.78 6.32
N PHE A 77 8.28 -4.49 6.97
CA PHE A 77 8.91 -3.19 6.95
C PHE A 77 9.94 -3.15 5.82
N ASN A 78 9.68 -2.31 4.83
CA ASN A 78 10.70 -1.88 3.89
C ASN A 78 11.05 -0.43 4.24
N LYS A 79 12.24 0.05 3.91
CA LYS A 79 12.68 1.46 4.07
C LYS A 79 11.60 2.50 3.66
N PHE A 80 10.66 2.11 2.80
CA PHE A 80 9.59 2.96 2.28
C PHE A 80 8.17 2.62 2.77
N PHE A 81 7.94 1.46 3.42
CA PHE A 81 6.59 0.91 3.62
C PHE A 81 6.41 0.17 4.95
N THR A 82 5.21 0.28 5.51
CA THR A 82 4.71 -0.64 6.54
C THR A 82 3.44 -1.29 5.99
N ILE A 83 3.48 -2.61 5.79
CA ILE A 83 2.33 -3.39 5.31
C ILE A 83 1.92 -4.37 6.41
N PRO A 84 0.77 -4.17 7.06
CA PRO A 84 0.19 -5.20 7.91
C PRO A 84 -0.46 -6.29 7.05
N PHE A 85 0.06 -7.51 7.13
CA PHE A 85 -0.54 -8.73 6.55
C PHE A 85 -1.26 -9.53 7.63
N CYS A 86 -2.48 -9.95 7.36
CA CYS A 86 -3.09 -11.04 8.09
C CYS A 86 -2.30 -12.36 7.92
N LYS A 87 -2.30 -13.17 8.99
CA LYS A 87 -1.64 -14.48 9.16
C LYS A 87 -1.55 -15.33 7.87
N SER A 88 -0.44 -15.25 7.15
CA SER A 88 0.31 -16.37 6.54
C SER A 88 1.25 -15.86 5.45
N GLU A 89 2.49 -16.36 5.44
CA GLU A 89 3.50 -16.13 4.38
C GLU A 89 3.12 -16.79 3.05
N LYS A 90 1.90 -16.60 2.55
CA LYS A 90 1.67 -16.89 1.12
C LYS A 90 2.20 -15.70 0.34
N ILE A 91 3.44 -15.82 -0.13
CA ILE A 91 3.87 -15.07 -1.31
C ILE A 91 2.83 -15.38 -2.39
N PHE A 92 2.00 -14.40 -2.70
CA PHE A 92 0.81 -14.55 -3.53
C PHE A 92 1.19 -14.72 -5.01
N GLN A 93 1.78 -15.87 -5.35
CA GLN A 93 2.14 -16.23 -6.71
C GLN A 93 0.87 -16.48 -7.52
N GLY A 94 0.77 -15.85 -8.69
CA GLY A 94 -0.32 -16.06 -9.65
C GLY A 94 -1.64 -15.37 -9.30
N GLN A 95 -1.68 -14.52 -8.28
CA GLN A 95 -2.87 -13.74 -7.95
C GLN A 95 -3.00 -12.48 -8.81
N LYS A 96 -4.24 -12.03 -9.00
CA LYS A 96 -4.58 -10.73 -9.56
C LYS A 96 -4.62 -9.69 -8.45
N VAL A 97 -3.84 -8.63 -8.60
CA VAL A 97 -3.69 -7.56 -7.61
C VAL A 97 -4.17 -6.24 -8.21
N GLY A 98 -5.22 -5.66 -7.63
CA GLY A 98 -5.64 -4.30 -7.93
C GLY A 98 -4.84 -3.28 -7.11
N ILE A 99 -4.44 -2.18 -7.72
CA ILE A 99 -3.82 -1.03 -7.04
C ILE A 99 -4.75 0.17 -7.21
N PHE A 100 -5.41 0.56 -6.12
CA PHE A 100 -6.28 1.73 -6.09
C PHE A 100 -5.59 2.90 -5.38
N GLN A 101 -5.06 3.83 -6.17
CA GLN A 101 -4.44 5.04 -5.66
C GLN A 101 -5.46 6.18 -5.56
N GLY A 102 -5.40 6.94 -4.46
CA GLY A 102 -6.21 8.14 -4.30
C GLY A 102 -5.72 8.98 -3.13
N THR A 103 -6.25 10.20 -2.96
CA THR A 103 -6.01 10.96 -1.72
C THR A 103 -6.93 10.47 -0.61
N PHE A 104 -8.21 10.17 -0.93
CA PHE A 104 -9.21 9.71 0.04
C PHE A 104 -9.37 10.69 1.21
N ASP A 105 -9.72 11.93 0.90
CA ASP A 105 -9.77 13.02 1.88
C ASP A 105 -11.10 13.79 1.82
N PRO A 106 -12.22 13.26 2.33
CA PRO A 106 -12.38 11.90 2.86
C PRO A 106 -12.65 10.86 1.73
N PRO A 107 -12.56 9.55 2.01
CA PRO A 107 -13.11 8.54 1.10
C PRO A 107 -14.64 8.64 1.04
N THR A 108 -15.18 8.89 -0.16
CA THR A 108 -16.64 8.95 -0.38
C THR A 108 -17.24 7.56 -0.66
N LYS A 109 -18.57 7.43 -0.59
CA LYS A 109 -19.29 6.18 -0.95
C LYS A 109 -18.85 5.62 -2.31
N VAL A 110 -18.66 6.50 -3.29
CA VAL A 110 -18.20 6.18 -4.64
C VAL A 110 -16.87 5.45 -4.61
N HIS A 111 -15.88 5.97 -3.87
CA HIS A 111 -14.56 5.34 -3.77
C HIS A 111 -14.66 3.94 -3.18
N LEU A 112 -15.46 3.79 -2.12
CA LEU A 112 -15.59 2.53 -1.40
C LEU A 112 -16.37 1.49 -2.21
N GLN A 113 -17.43 1.90 -2.90
CA GLN A 113 -18.16 1.04 -3.83
C GLN A 113 -17.27 0.62 -5.00
N PHE A 114 -16.49 1.53 -5.57
CA PHE A 114 -15.53 1.18 -6.63
C PHE A 114 -14.48 0.17 -6.15
N ALA A 115 -13.98 0.32 -4.92
CA ALA A 115 -13.06 -0.65 -4.33
C ALA A 115 -13.70 -2.05 -4.20
N GLU A 116 -14.94 -2.13 -3.73
CA GLU A 116 -15.67 -3.40 -3.62
C GLU A 116 -15.98 -4.04 -4.98
N GLU A 117 -16.42 -3.25 -5.96
CA GLU A 117 -16.68 -3.71 -7.32
C GLU A 117 -15.41 -4.22 -8.02
N THR A 118 -14.27 -3.58 -7.75
CA THR A 118 -12.97 -3.99 -8.27
C THR A 118 -12.58 -5.41 -7.82
N LEU A 119 -12.97 -5.82 -6.60
CA LEU A 119 -12.69 -7.16 -6.09
C LEU A 119 -13.40 -8.29 -6.86
N LYS A 120 -14.31 -7.99 -7.78
CA LYS A 120 -14.86 -9.00 -8.71
C LYS A 120 -13.83 -9.43 -9.78
N TYR A 121 -12.77 -8.64 -9.97
CA TYR A 121 -11.77 -8.82 -11.04
C TYR A 121 -10.37 -9.13 -10.51
N VAL A 122 -10.11 -8.84 -9.24
CA VAL A 122 -8.81 -9.05 -8.59
C VAL A 122 -8.97 -9.86 -7.31
N ASP A 123 -7.99 -10.68 -6.97
CA ASP A 123 -7.98 -11.47 -5.75
C ASP A 123 -7.75 -10.59 -4.52
N ILE A 124 -6.83 -9.63 -4.65
CA ILE A 124 -6.45 -8.68 -3.60
C ILE A 124 -6.53 -7.25 -4.15
N LEU A 125 -7.06 -6.32 -3.36
CA LEU A 125 -7.03 -4.89 -3.64
C LEU A 125 -6.09 -4.17 -2.65
N MET A 126 -5.05 -3.55 -3.18
CA MET A 126 -4.17 -2.65 -2.45
C MET A 126 -4.66 -1.23 -2.62
N ILE A 127 -5.13 -0.63 -1.52
CA ILE A 127 -5.50 0.79 -1.50
C ILE A 127 -4.29 1.58 -1.05
N TYR A 128 -3.89 2.55 -1.88
CA TYR A 128 -2.72 3.40 -1.66
C TYR A 128 -3.15 4.86 -1.48
N PRO A 129 -3.39 5.30 -0.23
CA PRO A 129 -3.64 6.70 0.07
C PRO A 129 -2.36 7.50 -0.12
N THR A 130 -2.41 8.49 -1.00
CA THR A 130 -1.27 9.35 -1.28
C THR A 130 -0.93 10.21 -0.06
N ASN A 131 0.33 10.20 0.32
CA ASN A 131 0.92 11.04 1.35
C ASN A 131 1.53 12.30 0.73
N ARG A 132 0.69 13.14 0.13
CA ARG A 132 1.11 14.46 -0.33
C ARG A 132 0.71 15.47 0.75
N ASN A 133 1.69 15.99 1.49
CA ASN A 133 1.49 17.17 2.32
C ASN A 133 1.26 18.37 1.39
N SER A 134 0.00 18.63 1.07
CA SER A 134 -0.40 19.84 0.34
C SER A 134 -1.48 20.52 1.14
N LYS A 135 -1.51 21.87 1.14
CA LYS A 135 -2.56 22.67 1.79
C LYS A 135 -3.98 22.31 1.35
N LYS A 136 -4.12 21.57 0.23
CA LYS A 136 -5.40 21.09 -0.30
C LYS A 136 -6.00 19.92 0.50
N TYR A 137 -5.20 19.26 1.35
CA TYR A 137 -5.60 18.06 2.08
C TYR A 137 -5.48 18.32 3.58
N PRO A 138 -6.55 18.76 4.25
CA PRO A 138 -6.49 19.20 5.65
C PRO A 138 -6.25 18.03 6.62
N VAL A 139 -6.55 16.79 6.20
CA VAL A 139 -6.49 15.64 7.10
C VAL A 139 -5.24 14.78 6.88
N SER A 140 -4.61 14.40 8.00
CA SER A 140 -3.40 13.59 8.02
C SER A 140 -3.59 12.23 7.35
N LEU A 141 -2.49 11.62 6.87
CA LEU A 141 -2.52 10.27 6.29
C LEU A 141 -3.12 9.24 7.27
N HIS A 142 -2.90 9.41 8.57
CA HIS A 142 -3.40 8.51 9.60
C HIS A 142 -4.93 8.41 9.59
N HIS A 143 -5.61 9.55 9.68
CA HIS A 143 -7.08 9.59 9.66
C HIS A 143 -7.64 9.12 8.31
N ARG A 144 -6.98 9.44 7.19
CA ARG A 144 -7.42 8.96 5.87
C ARG A 144 -7.36 7.44 5.75
N VAL A 145 -6.30 6.81 6.27
CA VAL A 145 -6.20 5.35 6.36
C VAL A 145 -7.29 4.78 7.28
N ALA A 146 -7.54 5.41 8.44
CA ALA A 146 -8.58 4.97 9.36
C ALA A 146 -9.98 5.03 8.72
N MET A 147 -10.33 6.15 8.08
CA MET A 147 -11.59 6.30 7.34
C MET A 147 -11.77 5.24 6.25
N ILE A 148 -10.73 4.92 5.48
CA ILE A 148 -10.82 3.85 4.47
C ILE A 148 -11.10 2.50 5.14
N ARG A 149 -10.42 2.18 6.24
CA ARG A 149 -10.62 0.93 6.98
C ARG A 149 -12.02 0.83 7.57
N PHE A 150 -12.52 1.88 8.21
CA PHE A 150 -13.90 1.92 8.72
C PHE A 150 -14.92 1.84 7.58
N GLY A 151 -14.64 2.47 6.46
CA GLY A 151 -15.48 2.43 5.27
C GLY A 151 -15.55 1.06 4.61
N LEU A 152 -14.47 0.27 4.66
CA LEU A 152 -14.35 -1.06 4.03
C LEU A 152 -14.37 -2.21 5.03
N ALA A 153 -14.83 -1.97 6.26
CA ALA A 153 -15.08 -3.01 7.25
C ALA A 153 -16.31 -3.85 6.84
N THR A 154 -16.18 -4.55 5.72
CA THR A 154 -17.19 -5.40 5.09
C THR A 154 -16.62 -6.82 4.89
N ASN A 155 -17.37 -7.69 4.21
CA ASN A 155 -17.03 -9.10 3.95
C ASN A 155 -15.73 -9.32 3.12
N PHE A 156 -14.99 -8.25 2.80
CA PHE A 156 -13.79 -8.27 1.98
C PHE A 156 -12.53 -7.87 2.73
N SER A 157 -12.57 -7.77 4.07
CA SER A 157 -11.45 -7.29 4.87
C SER A 157 -10.17 -8.12 4.71
N ASP A 158 -10.29 -9.40 4.39
CA ASP A 158 -9.17 -10.32 4.12
C ASP A 158 -8.54 -10.12 2.73
N ARG A 159 -9.25 -9.43 1.82
CA ARG A 159 -8.82 -9.17 0.44
C ARG A 159 -8.41 -7.72 0.20
N ILE A 160 -8.54 -6.85 1.20
CA ILE A 160 -8.21 -5.42 1.08
C ILE A 160 -7.00 -5.10 1.96
N VAL A 161 -5.96 -4.56 1.33
CA VAL A 161 -4.76 -4.08 2.03
C VAL A 161 -4.71 -2.55 1.92
N VAL A 162 -4.95 -1.86 3.03
CA VAL A 162 -4.81 -0.39 3.10
C VAL A 162 -3.39 -0.05 3.52
N LEU A 163 -2.64 0.54 2.59
CA LEU A 163 -1.22 0.83 2.75
C LEU A 163 -0.99 2.17 3.45
N LYS A 164 0.05 2.24 4.27
CA LYS A 164 0.52 3.49 4.91
C LYS A 164 1.96 3.74 4.52
N CYS A 165 2.18 4.71 3.63
CA CYS A 165 3.52 5.08 3.15
C CYS A 165 3.98 6.37 3.83
N THR A 166 4.96 6.26 4.73
CA THR A 166 5.51 7.42 5.46
C THR A 166 6.28 8.38 4.55
N ARG A 167 6.89 7.86 3.48
CA ARG A 167 7.43 8.63 2.35
C ARG A 167 6.63 8.29 1.11
N GLN A 168 6.31 9.30 0.30
CA GLN A 168 5.54 9.12 -0.93
C GLN A 168 6.48 8.83 -2.11
N PRO A 169 6.69 7.56 -2.52
CA PRO A 169 7.34 7.27 -3.80
C PRO A 169 6.51 7.83 -4.97
N SER A 170 7.17 7.99 -6.12
CA SER A 170 6.44 8.16 -7.37
C SER A 170 5.52 6.95 -7.58
N PHE A 171 4.39 7.12 -8.27
CA PHE A 171 3.47 6.01 -8.50
C PHE A 171 4.11 4.84 -9.30
N PRO A 172 4.94 5.09 -10.33
CA PRO A 172 5.71 4.03 -10.98
C PRO A 172 6.66 3.27 -10.03
N ASP A 173 7.39 4.00 -9.17
CA ASP A 173 8.28 3.36 -8.19
C ASP A 173 7.51 2.54 -7.16
N PHE A 174 6.34 3.03 -6.76
CA PHE A 174 5.42 2.31 -5.90
C PHE A 174 5.01 0.96 -6.52
N ILE A 175 4.55 0.97 -7.76
CA ILE A 175 4.14 -0.27 -8.45
C ILE A 175 5.32 -1.23 -8.60
N ARG A 176 6.50 -0.73 -9.00
CA ARG A 176 7.71 -1.55 -9.08
C ARG A 176 8.06 -2.17 -7.72
N GLY A 177 7.92 -1.41 -6.64
CA GLY A 177 8.06 -1.90 -5.27
C GLY A 177 7.06 -3.03 -4.98
N CYS A 178 5.78 -2.84 -5.28
CA CYS A 178 4.75 -3.85 -5.10
C CYS A 178 5.08 -5.15 -5.86
N GLN A 179 5.51 -5.05 -7.13
CA GLN A 179 5.89 -6.19 -7.98
C GLN A 179 7.06 -7.00 -7.42
N THR A 180 7.89 -6.42 -6.56
CA THR A 180 8.93 -7.18 -5.84
C THR A 180 8.39 -8.01 -4.69
N TRP A 181 7.21 -7.68 -4.16
CA TRP A 181 6.58 -8.37 -3.03
C TRP A 181 5.52 -9.38 -3.46
N PHE A 182 4.73 -9.07 -4.51
CA PHE A 182 3.71 -9.96 -5.02
C PHE A 182 4.04 -10.32 -6.47
N LYS A 183 4.21 -11.62 -6.71
CA LYS A 183 4.43 -12.14 -8.06
C LYS A 183 3.08 -12.48 -8.68
N GLY A 184 2.37 -11.44 -9.09
CA GLY A 184 1.01 -11.53 -9.62
C GLY A 184 0.80 -10.70 -10.88
N GLU A 185 -0.40 -10.81 -11.43
CA GLU A 185 -0.90 -9.89 -12.44
C GLU A 185 -1.38 -8.62 -11.75
N TYR A 186 -1.00 -7.45 -12.26
CA TYR A 186 -1.34 -6.17 -11.65
C TYR A 186 -2.37 -5.42 -12.48
N PHE A 187 -3.30 -4.79 -11.79
CA PHE A 187 -4.32 -3.91 -12.36
C PHE A 187 -4.22 -2.55 -11.70
N ILE A 188 -4.24 -1.48 -12.49
CA ILE A 188 -4.36 -0.12 -11.98
C ILE A 188 -5.83 0.23 -11.89
N CYS A 189 -6.31 0.49 -10.69
CA CYS A 189 -7.70 0.79 -10.41
C CYS A 189 -7.83 2.30 -10.21
N GLN A 190 -8.56 2.99 -11.09
CA GLN A 190 -8.63 4.45 -11.05
C GLN A 190 -9.92 5.01 -11.63
N GLY A 191 -10.17 6.29 -11.33
CA GLY A 191 -11.22 7.08 -11.96
C GLY A 191 -10.89 7.39 -13.42
N ILE A 192 -11.93 7.62 -14.22
CA ILE A 192 -11.79 7.93 -15.64
C ILE A 192 -11.01 9.22 -15.89
N ASP A 193 -11.10 10.20 -14.98
CA ASP A 193 -10.36 11.46 -15.01
C ASP A 193 -8.85 11.25 -15.01
N LYS A 194 -8.35 10.37 -14.12
CA LYS A 194 -6.93 10.01 -14.04
C LYS A 194 -6.47 9.16 -15.24
N PHE A 195 -7.38 8.34 -15.76
CA PHE A 195 -7.10 7.50 -16.91
C PHE A 195 -6.91 8.33 -18.19
N PHE A 196 -7.70 9.39 -18.40
CA PHE A 196 -7.53 10.32 -19.53
C PHE A 196 -6.24 11.16 -19.45
N ASP A 197 -5.59 11.24 -18.28
CA ASP A 197 -4.28 11.87 -18.16
C ASP A 197 -3.16 10.97 -18.76
N LEU A 198 -3.40 9.65 -18.92
CA LEU A 198 -2.36 8.68 -19.31
C LEU A 198 -1.78 8.86 -20.72
N PRO A 199 -2.59 9.16 -21.76
CA PRO A 199 -2.06 9.34 -23.12
C PRO A 199 -1.02 10.45 -23.21
N TRP A 200 -1.00 11.41 -22.29
CA TRP A 200 -0.02 12.50 -22.28
C TRP A 200 1.38 12.06 -21.79
N PHE A 201 1.51 10.84 -21.27
CA PHE A 201 2.80 10.19 -20.99
C PHE A 201 3.32 9.47 -22.26
N LEU A 202 3.52 10.21 -23.35
CA LEU A 202 4.01 9.68 -24.63
C LEU A 202 5.52 9.41 -24.64
N ASP A 203 6.29 10.16 -23.86
CA ASP A 203 7.73 9.96 -23.76
C ASP A 203 8.05 8.64 -23.06
N ARG A 204 8.74 7.73 -23.76
CA ARG A 204 9.18 6.43 -23.23
C ARG A 204 10.11 6.55 -22.02
N ASN A 205 10.79 7.69 -21.88
CA ASN A 205 11.64 7.99 -20.73
C ASN A 205 10.85 8.57 -19.55
N HIS A 206 9.59 8.96 -19.75
CA HIS A 206 8.74 9.43 -18.68
C HIS A 206 8.36 8.24 -17.76
N PRO A 207 8.52 8.35 -16.43
CA PRO A 207 8.20 7.27 -15.50
C PRO A 207 6.76 6.75 -15.64
N GLY A 208 5.84 7.62 -16.07
CA GLY A 208 4.43 7.28 -16.34
C GLY A 208 4.20 6.41 -17.58
N TYR A 209 5.15 6.27 -18.50
CA TYR A 209 5.00 5.39 -19.67
C TYR A 209 4.83 3.91 -19.26
N PHE A 210 5.48 3.50 -18.18
CA PHE A 210 5.32 2.17 -17.59
C PHE A 210 3.89 1.87 -17.15
N ILE A 211 3.15 2.88 -16.67
CA ILE A 211 1.76 2.73 -16.19
C ILE A 211 0.82 2.35 -17.35
N ARG A 212 1.09 2.82 -18.57
CA ARG A 212 0.31 2.47 -19.78
C ARG A 212 0.44 0.98 -20.14
N LYS A 213 1.46 0.30 -19.62
CA LYS A 213 1.74 -1.11 -19.90
C LYS A 213 1.08 -2.09 -18.93
N ILE A 214 0.36 -1.58 -17.93
CA ILE A 214 -0.32 -2.39 -16.93
C ILE A 214 -1.81 -2.39 -17.26
N PRO A 215 -2.53 -3.52 -17.16
CA PRO A 215 -3.99 -3.55 -17.27
C PRO A 215 -4.68 -2.52 -16.35
N HIS A 216 -5.79 -1.94 -16.82
CA HIS A 216 -6.53 -0.92 -16.06
C HIS A 216 -7.94 -1.41 -15.71
N ILE A 217 -8.38 -1.10 -14.51
CA ILE A 217 -9.78 -1.18 -14.08
C ILE A 217 -10.25 0.26 -13.87
N VAL A 218 -11.15 0.74 -14.72
CA VAL A 218 -11.51 2.15 -14.78
C VAL A 218 -12.96 2.35 -14.31
N LYS A 219 -13.17 3.18 -13.29
CA LYS A 219 -14.52 3.64 -12.91
C LYS A 219 -15.03 4.51 -14.05
N ASN A 220 -16.02 4.04 -14.78
CA ASN A 220 -16.74 4.86 -15.73
C ASN A 220 -17.72 5.79 -15.00
N SER A 221 -17.63 7.09 -15.23
CA SER A 221 -18.73 8.02 -15.00
C SER A 221 -19.49 8.16 -16.30
N LYS A 222 -20.82 7.97 -16.29
CA LYS A 222 -21.75 7.87 -17.45
C LYS A 222 -21.64 8.93 -18.57
N GLU A 223 -20.75 9.91 -18.47
CA GLU A 223 -20.72 11.11 -19.32
C GLU A 223 -19.71 11.10 -20.48
N LEU A 224 -18.90 10.06 -20.71
CA LEU A 224 -17.81 10.19 -21.70
C LEU A 224 -17.92 9.24 -22.90
N LYS A 225 -18.24 9.84 -24.05
CA LYS A 225 -18.15 9.30 -25.43
C LYS A 225 -16.70 8.98 -25.89
N TYR A 226 -15.75 8.85 -24.96
CA TYR A 226 -14.31 8.82 -25.24
C TYR A 226 -13.68 7.43 -25.14
N TYR A 227 -14.51 6.40 -24.96
CA TYR A 227 -14.09 4.99 -24.96
C TYR A 227 -13.19 4.66 -26.15
N ASP A 228 -13.62 5.05 -27.35
CA ASP A 228 -12.93 4.72 -28.59
C ASP A 228 -11.60 5.47 -28.73
N VAL A 229 -11.50 6.68 -28.17
CA VAL A 229 -10.28 7.50 -28.27
C VAL A 229 -9.16 6.92 -27.40
N VAL A 230 -9.48 6.45 -26.19
CA VAL A 230 -8.45 5.98 -25.25
C VAL A 230 -8.11 4.51 -25.41
N ASN A 231 -9.07 3.66 -25.83
CA ASN A 231 -8.76 2.26 -26.15
C ASN A 231 -7.67 2.15 -27.23
N ASN A 232 -7.58 3.11 -28.14
CA ASN A 232 -6.53 3.17 -29.18
C ASN A 232 -5.18 3.73 -28.68
N MET A 233 -5.14 4.32 -27.49
CA MET A 233 -3.95 4.99 -26.94
C MET A 233 -3.25 4.21 -25.82
N ILE A 234 -3.83 3.11 -25.35
CA ILE A 234 -3.26 2.30 -24.27
C ILE A 234 -2.90 0.93 -24.83
N ASP A 235 -1.67 0.51 -24.57
CA ASP A 235 -1.08 -0.69 -25.16
C ASP A 235 -1.62 -1.99 -24.50
N ASN A 236 -2.69 -1.93 -23.70
CA ASN A 236 -3.14 -3.02 -22.83
C ASN A 236 -4.65 -3.08 -22.58
N GLN A 237 -5.07 -4.18 -21.94
CA GLN A 237 -6.45 -4.46 -21.57
C GLN A 237 -7.01 -3.42 -20.59
N VAL A 238 -8.23 -2.94 -20.88
CA VAL A 238 -8.99 -2.02 -20.04
C VAL A 238 -10.31 -2.68 -19.68
N VAL A 239 -10.56 -2.82 -18.38
CA VAL A 239 -11.84 -3.26 -17.82
C VAL A 239 -12.61 -2.02 -17.38
N TRP A 240 -13.77 -1.80 -17.97
CA TRP A 240 -14.64 -0.67 -17.65
C TRP A 240 -15.65 -1.08 -16.59
N LEU A 241 -15.63 -0.39 -15.44
CA LEU A 241 -16.60 -0.60 -14.37
C LEU A 241 -17.65 0.48 -14.38
N GLU A 242 -18.88 0.09 -14.65
CA GLU A 242 -20.05 0.90 -14.34
C GLU A 242 -20.36 0.74 -12.85
N CYS A 243 -19.88 1.69 -12.05
CA CYS A 243 -20.37 1.77 -10.68
C CYS A 243 -21.79 2.33 -10.75
N ASN A 244 -22.78 1.48 -10.47
CA ASN A 244 -24.18 1.85 -10.23
C ASN A 244 -24.31 2.63 -8.91
N VAL A 245 -23.56 3.71 -8.77
CA VAL A 245 -23.73 4.66 -7.69
C VAL A 245 -25.08 5.33 -7.94
N ILE A 246 -25.94 5.36 -6.92
CA ILE A 246 -27.19 6.12 -6.95
C ILE A 246 -26.83 7.55 -7.35
N HIS A 247 -27.39 8.07 -8.45
CA HIS A 247 -27.01 9.33 -9.09
C HIS A 247 -26.82 10.51 -8.11
N ASN A 248 -27.53 10.53 -6.99
CA ASN A 248 -27.45 11.57 -5.97
C ASN A 248 -26.25 11.45 -5.01
N SER A 249 -25.40 10.43 -5.15
CA SER A 249 -24.26 10.19 -4.26
C SER A 249 -22.88 10.31 -4.92
N ASP A 250 -22.82 10.61 -6.23
CA ASP A 250 -21.56 10.85 -6.95
C ASP A 250 -21.10 12.31 -6.77
N ILE A 251 -20.33 12.54 -5.71
CA ILE A 251 -19.75 13.83 -5.34
C ILE A 251 -18.24 13.67 -5.11
N ARG A 252 -17.46 14.71 -5.41
CA ARG A 252 -16.01 14.71 -5.19
C ARG A 252 -15.72 14.87 -3.70
N SER A 253 -14.61 14.30 -3.22
CA SER A 253 -14.17 14.51 -1.84
C SER A 253 -14.02 16.00 -1.49
N SER A 254 -13.67 16.86 -2.45
CA SER A 254 -13.61 18.32 -2.23
C SER A 254 -14.93 18.92 -1.79
N ASP A 255 -16.01 18.48 -2.40
CA ASP A 255 -17.32 19.05 -2.18
C ASP A 255 -17.89 18.52 -0.85
N VAL A 256 -17.56 17.27 -0.48
CA VAL A 256 -17.82 16.74 0.87
C VAL A 256 -17.08 17.56 1.94
N ARG A 257 -15.81 17.91 1.71
CA ARG A 257 -15.08 18.81 2.63
C ARG A 257 -15.77 20.17 2.76
N THR A 258 -16.22 20.74 1.65
CA THR A 258 -16.99 22.00 1.65
C THR A 258 -18.27 21.88 2.49
N LEU A 259 -19.02 20.79 2.35
CA LEU A 259 -20.22 20.55 3.14
C LEU A 259 -19.91 20.44 4.63
N LEU A 260 -18.83 19.73 5.00
CA LEU A 260 -18.40 19.57 6.39
C LEU A 260 -17.92 20.89 7.00
N GLY A 261 -17.11 21.68 6.29
CA GLY A 261 -16.62 22.98 6.75
C GLY A 261 -17.75 24.00 6.96
N PHE A 262 -18.81 23.95 6.15
CA PHE A 262 -20.03 24.74 6.36
C PHE A 262 -21.05 24.11 7.31
N GLN A 263 -20.69 23.03 8.02
CA GLN A 263 -21.55 22.34 8.98
C GLN A 263 -22.85 21.77 8.39
N TYR A 264 -22.89 21.53 7.08
CA TYR A 264 -23.99 20.83 6.41
C TYR A 264 -23.89 19.31 6.59
N TYR A 265 -23.77 18.85 7.84
CA TYR A 265 -23.48 17.45 8.19
C TYR A 265 -24.48 16.45 7.61
N TYR A 266 -25.78 16.79 7.61
CA TYR A 266 -26.83 15.94 7.04
C TYR A 266 -26.57 15.65 5.56
N ARG A 267 -26.19 16.68 4.78
CA ARG A 267 -25.86 16.52 3.35
C ARG A 267 -24.55 15.76 3.17
N ALA A 268 -23.53 16.04 3.96
CA ALA A 268 -22.26 15.29 3.90
C ALA A 268 -22.47 13.79 4.15
N LYS A 269 -23.35 13.44 5.11
CA LYS A 269 -23.69 12.04 5.45
C LYS A 269 -24.32 11.27 4.28
N GLU A 270 -25.06 11.93 3.39
CA GLU A 270 -25.64 11.30 2.19
C GLU A 270 -24.56 10.73 1.26
N HIS A 271 -23.34 11.25 1.34
CA HIS A 271 -22.22 10.92 0.45
C HIS A 271 -21.12 10.07 1.10
N LEU A 272 -21.23 9.78 2.40
CA LEU A 272 -20.27 9.02 3.19
C LEU A 272 -20.91 7.75 3.73
N ARG A 273 -20.15 6.66 3.85
CA ARG A 273 -20.64 5.53 4.66
C ARG A 273 -20.80 5.99 6.11
N ASN A 274 -21.80 5.45 6.81
CA ASN A 274 -22.06 5.82 8.21
C ASN A 274 -20.79 5.71 9.06
N SER A 275 -20.05 4.61 8.95
CA SER A 275 -18.79 4.41 9.69
C SER A 275 -17.70 5.45 9.40
N VAL A 276 -17.65 5.99 8.17
CA VAL A 276 -16.71 7.07 7.82
C VAL A 276 -17.19 8.40 8.40
N TYR A 277 -18.49 8.67 8.28
CA TYR A 277 -19.12 9.87 8.83
C TYR A 277 -18.98 9.92 10.35
N ASP A 278 -19.29 8.83 11.05
CA ASP A 278 -19.22 8.73 12.51
C ASP A 278 -17.77 8.97 12.99
N TYR A 279 -16.77 8.43 12.28
CA TYR A 279 -15.35 8.70 12.57
C TYR A 279 -14.99 10.17 12.38
N ILE A 280 -15.47 10.83 11.31
CA ILE A 280 -15.23 12.25 11.06
C ILE A 280 -15.77 13.11 12.20
N ILE A 281 -16.98 12.82 12.68
CA ILE A 281 -17.60 13.57 13.78
C ILE A 281 -16.89 13.29 15.11
N GLN A 282 -16.53 12.03 15.38
CA GLN A 282 -15.84 11.64 16.61
C GLN A 282 -14.47 12.31 16.74
N GLU A 283 -13.73 12.42 15.64
CA GLU A 283 -12.37 12.97 15.60
C GLU A 283 -12.34 14.46 15.25
N ASP A 284 -13.50 15.12 15.20
CA ASP A 284 -13.64 16.56 14.91
C ASP A 284 -12.88 17.02 13.64
N LEU A 285 -13.03 16.26 12.54
CA LEU A 285 -12.31 16.51 11.29
C LEU A 285 -13.07 17.47 10.36
N TYR A 286 -12.32 18.32 9.64
CA TYR A 286 -12.82 19.26 8.62
C TYR A 286 -13.60 20.49 9.14
N HIS A 287 -13.27 21.00 10.33
CA HIS A 287 -13.95 22.15 10.97
C HIS A 287 -13.26 23.52 10.75
N GLU A 288 -12.36 23.64 9.77
CA GLU A 288 -11.64 24.89 9.42
C GLU A 288 -12.25 25.63 8.22
#